data_AF-A0A820LKV5-F1
#
_entry.id   AF-A0A820LKV5-F1
#
_cell.length_a   1.000
_cell.length_b   1.000
_cell.length_c   1.000
_cell.angle_alpha   90.00
_cell.angle_beta   90.00
_cell.angle_gamma   90.00
#
_symmetry.space_group_name_H-M   'P 1'
#
loop_
_entity.id
_entity.type
_entity.pdbx_description
1 polymer ?
#
loop_
_entity_poly.entity_id
_entity_poly.type
_entity_poly.pdbx_seq_one_letter_code
_entity_poly.pdbx_strand_id
1 'polypeptide(L)'
;LTHHQEDFGVDAEWHFFATSHGKGPCDGVGGAVKRLAAKASLQRVNNDYILTPYQLYNFVKDNMKSINAHYLTIQDWEEEGKYLKARYEMARTIPGTQQLHCFRPVSTIKLEVAYFSLSTHKREEIVTKKKDLSVQLDQIKGYVTVQYDGKWWLAMVLNSKWESREVEISFLHPHGPSPSFYFPDPIDKLVIDVDDILVNVNPITAT
;
A
#
# COMPACT_ATOMS: atom_id res chain seq x y z
N LEU A 1 3.54 6.57 6.32
CA LEU A 1 4.24 6.18 7.56
C LEU A 1 5.68 6.69 7.57
N THR A 2 6.49 6.36 6.56
CA THR A 2 7.94 6.71 6.51
C THR A 2 8.25 8.21 6.46
N HIS A 3 7.31 9.05 6.03
CA HIS A 3 7.44 10.52 5.99
C HIS A 3 6.60 11.24 7.07
N HIS A 4 5.94 10.51 7.97
CA HIS A 4 4.94 11.09 8.87
C HIS A 4 5.51 12.15 9.81
N GLN A 5 6.75 11.96 10.27
CA GLN A 5 7.46 12.96 11.06
C GLN A 5 7.80 14.21 10.25
N GLU A 6 8.19 14.07 8.97
CA GLU A 6 8.50 15.21 8.09
C GLU A 6 7.24 16.01 7.74
N ASP A 7 6.12 15.34 7.48
CA ASP A 7 4.87 16.00 7.08
C ASP A 7 4.10 16.60 8.27
N PHE A 8 4.06 15.89 9.41
CA PHE A 8 3.15 16.21 10.52
C PHE A 8 3.87 16.49 11.84
N GLY A 9 5.19 16.35 11.89
CA GLY A 9 5.97 16.55 13.11
C GLY A 9 5.77 15.46 14.17
N VAL A 10 5.18 14.32 13.80
CA VAL A 10 4.86 13.21 14.72
C VAL A 10 5.33 11.88 14.15
N ASP A 11 6.03 11.08 14.95
CA ASP A 11 6.40 9.71 14.60
C ASP A 11 5.16 8.82 14.58
N ALA A 12 5.06 7.95 13.59
CA ALA A 12 3.93 7.05 13.44
C ALA A 12 4.39 5.62 13.24
N GLU A 13 3.81 4.71 14.01
CA GLU A 13 3.90 3.26 13.85
C GLU A 13 2.48 2.70 13.70
N TRP A 14 2.33 1.63 12.93
CA TRP A 14 1.05 0.98 12.75
C TRP A 14 1.04 -0.40 13.38
N HIS A 15 0.14 -0.62 14.33
CA HIS A 15 -0.05 -1.89 15.02
C HIS A 15 -1.49 -2.37 14.91
N PHE A 16 -1.68 -3.63 14.55
CA PHE A 16 -2.97 -4.31 14.52
C PHE A 16 -3.01 -5.39 15.62
N PHE A 17 -4.16 -5.50 16.29
CA PHE A 17 -4.42 -6.57 17.25
C PHE A 17 -5.37 -7.58 16.62
N ALA A 18 -4.91 -8.82 16.44
CA ALA A 18 -5.71 -9.90 15.85
C ALA A 18 -6.98 -10.22 16.67
N THR A 19 -6.95 -10.01 17.98
CA THR A 19 -8.04 -10.35 18.91
C THR A 19 -9.19 -9.34 18.94
N SER A 20 -9.02 -8.14 18.37
CA SER A 20 -10.03 -7.07 18.45
C SER A 20 -10.76 -6.81 17.13
N HIS A 21 -10.57 -7.65 16.10
CA HIS A 21 -11.12 -7.43 14.75
C HIS A 21 -10.86 -5.99 14.22
N GLY A 22 -9.70 -5.42 14.57
CA GLY A 22 -9.34 -4.06 14.18
C GLY A 22 -10.08 -2.94 14.94
N LYS A 23 -10.89 -3.26 15.95
CA LYS A 23 -11.52 -2.25 16.81
C LYS A 23 -10.56 -1.77 17.90
N GLY A 24 -10.35 -0.47 17.98
CA GLY A 24 -9.46 0.17 18.95
C GLY A 24 -10.13 1.32 19.71
N PRO A 25 -9.36 2.06 20.52
CA PRO A 25 -9.84 3.25 21.23
C PRO A 25 -10.51 4.28 20.30
N CYS A 26 -10.06 4.39 19.05
CA CYS A 26 -10.64 5.27 18.03
C CYS A 26 -12.10 4.93 17.72
N ASP A 27 -12.49 3.65 17.70
CA ASP A 27 -13.89 3.24 17.50
C ASP A 27 -14.78 3.68 18.65
N GLY A 28 -14.24 3.66 19.88
CA GLY A 28 -14.93 4.16 21.07
C GLY A 28 -15.22 5.66 20.96
N VAL A 29 -14.23 6.45 20.53
CA VAL A 29 -14.38 7.89 20.29
C VAL A 29 -15.43 8.15 19.20
N GLY A 30 -15.32 7.46 18.06
CA GLY A 30 -16.27 7.59 16.96
C GLY A 30 -17.70 7.16 17.35
N GLY A 31 -17.83 6.10 18.13
CA GLY A 31 -19.10 5.63 18.69
C GLY A 31 -19.74 6.65 19.63
N ALA A 32 -18.94 7.26 20.51
CA ALA A 32 -19.41 8.29 21.43
C ALA A 32 -19.89 9.55 20.68
N VAL A 33 -19.11 10.03 19.71
CA VAL A 33 -19.49 11.16 18.84
C VAL A 33 -20.81 10.89 18.15
N LYS A 34 -20.93 9.75 17.46
CA LYS A 34 -22.16 9.37 16.74
C LYS A 34 -23.37 9.30 17.66
N ARG A 35 -23.23 8.65 18.83
CA ARG A 35 -24.32 8.49 19.80
C ARG A 35 -24.78 9.84 20.35
N LEU A 36 -23.86 10.70 20.76
CA LEU A 36 -24.21 12.00 21.34
C LEU A 36 -24.79 12.95 20.29
N ALA A 37 -24.22 12.99 19.08
CA ALA A 37 -24.74 13.81 18.00
C ALA A 37 -26.14 13.36 17.57
N ALA A 38 -26.37 12.04 17.42
CA ALA A 38 -27.68 11.50 17.09
C ALA A 38 -28.72 11.84 18.16
N LYS A 39 -28.38 11.65 19.44
CA LYS A 39 -29.25 12.01 20.57
C LYS A 39 -29.57 13.51 20.56
N ALA A 40 -28.55 14.36 20.39
CA ALA A 40 -28.74 15.80 20.36
C ALA A 40 -29.63 16.22 19.19
N SER A 41 -29.41 15.65 17.99
CA SER A 41 -30.24 15.94 16.81
C SER A 41 -31.72 15.59 17.06
N LEU A 42 -32.00 14.43 17.65
CA LEU A 42 -33.38 14.00 17.98
C LEU A 42 -34.09 14.88 19.02
N GLN A 43 -33.34 15.63 19.83
CA GLN A 43 -33.89 16.47 20.90
C GLN A 43 -34.12 17.94 20.47
N ARG A 44 -33.74 18.33 19.24
CA ARG A 44 -33.91 19.70 18.73
C ARG A 44 -35.31 19.92 18.19
N VAL A 45 -35.90 21.08 18.49
CA VAL A 45 -37.32 21.38 18.25
C VAL A 45 -37.59 22.39 17.11
N ASN A 46 -36.55 23.07 16.59
CA ASN A 46 -36.69 24.21 15.67
C ASN A 46 -36.01 23.99 14.29
N ASN A 47 -36.08 22.79 13.72
CA ASN A 47 -35.39 22.46 12.46
C ASN A 47 -33.85 22.61 12.48
N ASP A 48 -33.25 22.82 13.65
CA ASP A 48 -31.80 22.90 13.84
C ASP A 48 -31.16 21.50 13.86
N TYR A 49 -31.64 20.54 13.07
CA TYR A 49 -31.09 19.19 13.09
C TYR A 49 -29.62 19.17 12.62
N ILE A 50 -28.86 18.19 13.09
CA ILE A 50 -27.48 17.95 12.60
C ILE A 50 -27.58 17.14 11.30
N LEU A 51 -27.59 17.84 10.17
CA LEU A 51 -27.81 17.25 8.83
C LEU A 51 -26.59 17.33 7.94
N THR A 52 -25.64 18.22 8.23
CA THR A 52 -24.42 18.39 7.44
C THR A 52 -23.17 17.99 8.21
N PRO A 53 -22.09 17.59 7.53
CA PRO A 53 -20.80 17.32 8.17
C PRO A 53 -20.27 18.51 8.98
N TYR A 54 -20.52 19.75 8.51
CA TYR A 54 -20.09 20.96 9.21
C TYR A 54 -20.89 21.19 10.50
N GLN A 55 -22.20 20.92 10.50
CA GLN A 55 -23.01 20.96 11.72
C GLN A 55 -22.57 19.91 12.74
N LEU A 56 -22.19 18.71 12.27
CA LEU A 56 -21.63 17.66 13.14
C LEU A 56 -20.31 18.11 13.74
N TYR A 57 -19.42 18.71 12.94
CA TYR A 57 -18.16 19.28 13.40
C TYR A 57 -18.39 20.34 14.51
N ASN A 58 -19.28 21.31 14.28
CA ASN A 58 -19.59 22.34 15.27
C ASN A 58 -20.14 21.72 16.56
N PHE A 59 -21.06 20.75 16.44
CA PHE A 59 -21.58 20.03 17.61
C PHE A 59 -20.45 19.40 18.43
N VAL A 60 -19.51 18.69 17.80
CA VAL A 60 -18.39 18.04 18.51
C VAL A 60 -17.49 19.09 19.16
N LYS A 61 -17.10 20.13 18.41
CA LYS A 61 -16.25 21.23 18.91
C LYS A 61 -16.87 21.93 20.14
N ASP A 62 -18.17 22.13 20.12
CA ASP A 62 -18.87 22.86 21.17
C ASP A 62 -19.14 22.00 22.41
N ASN A 63 -19.44 20.72 22.22
CA ASN A 63 -19.97 19.85 23.28
C ASN A 63 -18.96 18.80 23.79
N MET A 64 -17.89 18.51 23.05
CA MET A 64 -16.93 17.45 23.37
C MET A 64 -15.51 18.00 23.49
N LYS A 65 -15.25 18.79 24.54
CA LYS A 65 -13.96 19.49 24.76
C LYS A 65 -12.74 18.60 24.89
N SER A 66 -12.92 17.32 25.21
CA SER A 66 -11.85 16.32 25.26
C SER A 66 -11.48 15.76 23.88
N ILE A 67 -12.19 16.14 22.81
CA ILE A 67 -11.95 15.69 21.44
C ILE A 67 -11.59 16.91 20.58
N ASN A 68 -10.41 16.87 19.98
CA ASN A 68 -10.02 17.83 18.96
C ASN A 68 -10.61 17.40 17.62
N ALA A 69 -11.68 18.08 17.20
CA ALA A 69 -12.29 17.87 15.90
C ALA A 69 -11.64 18.77 14.85
N HIS A 70 -11.44 18.23 13.65
CA HIS A 70 -11.00 18.95 12.46
C HIS A 70 -12.06 18.79 11.36
N TYR A 71 -12.32 19.84 10.60
CA TYR A 71 -13.20 19.81 9.43
C TYR A 71 -12.35 19.96 8.18
N LEU A 72 -12.52 19.05 7.23
CA LEU A 72 -11.83 19.06 5.95
C LEU A 72 -12.84 19.25 4.83
N THR A 73 -12.53 20.17 3.93
CA THR A 73 -13.31 20.42 2.72
C THR A 73 -12.85 19.53 1.57
N ILE A 74 -13.63 19.49 0.49
CA ILE A 74 -13.22 18.81 -0.75
C ILE A 74 -11.96 19.46 -1.32
N GLN A 75 -11.83 20.78 -1.21
CA GLN A 75 -10.64 21.52 -1.69
C GLN A 75 -9.39 21.10 -0.92
N ASP A 76 -9.46 21.00 0.41
CA ASP A 76 -8.35 20.51 1.24
C ASP A 76 -7.91 19.11 0.80
N TRP A 77 -8.87 18.22 0.53
CA TRP A 77 -8.59 16.87 0.04
C TRP A 77 -7.93 16.86 -1.34
N GLU A 78 -8.40 17.70 -2.28
CA GLU A 78 -7.83 17.80 -3.62
C GLU A 78 -6.41 18.35 -3.61
N GLU A 79 -6.13 19.35 -2.77
CA GLU A 79 -4.80 19.95 -2.60
C GLU A 79 -3.82 18.95 -1.98
N GLU A 80 -4.22 18.29 -0.90
CA GLU A 80 -3.41 17.25 -0.25
C GLU A 80 -3.18 16.06 -1.18
N GLY A 81 -4.20 15.68 -1.96
CA GLY A 81 -4.10 14.64 -2.99
C GLY A 81 -3.05 14.97 -4.05
N LYS A 82 -2.97 16.23 -4.50
CA LYS A 82 -1.92 16.68 -5.44
C LYS A 82 -0.54 16.64 -4.78
N TYR A 83 -0.42 17.09 -3.53
CA TYR A 83 0.83 17.08 -2.78
C TYR A 83 1.39 15.66 -2.59
N LEU A 84 0.52 14.70 -2.24
CA LEU A 84 0.91 13.31 -1.96
C LEU A 84 1.05 12.45 -3.21
N LYS A 85 0.51 12.88 -4.37
CA LYS A 85 0.45 12.10 -5.61
C LYS A 85 1.80 11.47 -5.99
N ALA A 86 2.85 12.28 -6.09
CA ALA A 86 4.16 11.80 -6.50
C ALA A 86 4.72 10.75 -5.53
N ARG A 87 4.42 10.86 -4.24
CA ARG A 87 4.84 9.87 -3.23
C ARG A 87 4.07 8.56 -3.36
N TYR A 88 2.77 8.62 -3.63
CA TYR A 88 1.97 7.40 -3.87
C TYR A 88 2.36 6.70 -5.16
N GLU A 89 2.70 7.44 -6.22
CA GLU A 89 3.21 6.86 -7.48
C GLU A 89 4.55 6.14 -7.29
N MET A 90 5.39 6.65 -6.38
CA MET A 90 6.65 6.02 -6.00
C MET A 90 6.48 4.94 -4.92
N ALA A 91 5.28 4.69 -4.39
CA ALA A 91 5.09 3.67 -3.36
C ALA A 91 5.16 2.26 -3.95
N ARG A 92 5.71 1.32 -3.19
CA ARG A 92 5.74 -0.12 -3.53
C ARG A 92 4.78 -0.89 -2.64
N THR A 93 4.03 -1.82 -3.22
CA THR A 93 3.19 -2.76 -2.47
C THR A 93 4.05 -3.72 -1.67
N ILE A 94 3.71 -3.96 -0.40
CA ILE A 94 4.39 -4.93 0.45
C ILE A 94 3.73 -6.32 0.26
N PRO A 95 4.47 -7.36 -0.16
CA PRO A 95 3.91 -8.70 -0.30
C PRO A 95 3.39 -9.25 1.02
N GLY A 96 2.18 -9.82 0.99
CA GLY A 96 1.54 -10.41 2.16
C GLY A 96 1.05 -9.39 3.20
N THR A 97 0.82 -8.12 2.80
CA THR A 97 0.36 -7.04 3.71
C THR A 97 -0.78 -7.45 4.64
N GLN A 98 -1.74 -8.27 4.17
CA GLN A 98 -2.88 -8.73 4.97
C GLN A 98 -2.51 -9.64 6.16
N GLN A 99 -1.32 -10.26 6.13
CA GLN A 99 -0.83 -11.12 7.22
C GLN A 99 0.03 -10.33 8.23
N LEU A 100 0.38 -9.09 7.89
CA LEU A 100 1.24 -8.24 8.70
C LEU A 100 0.38 -7.41 9.64
N HIS A 101 0.78 -7.37 10.91
CA HIS A 101 0.06 -6.64 11.96
C HIS A 101 0.96 -5.59 12.64
N CYS A 102 2.15 -5.32 12.11
CA CYS A 102 3.08 -4.35 12.63
C CYS A 102 3.86 -3.71 11.48
N PHE A 103 3.91 -2.39 11.44
CA PHE A 103 4.65 -1.59 10.45
C PHE A 103 5.34 -0.45 11.18
N ARG A 104 6.67 -0.38 11.11
CA ARG A 104 7.47 0.62 11.80
C ARG A 104 8.42 1.29 10.81
N PRO A 105 8.48 2.63 10.75
CA PRO A 105 9.41 3.32 9.87
C PRO A 105 10.85 3.12 10.33
N VAL A 106 11.71 2.66 9.43
CA VAL A 106 13.16 2.56 9.65
C VAL A 106 13.87 3.75 8.99
N SER A 107 13.38 4.16 7.82
CA SER A 107 13.82 5.35 7.09
C SER A 107 12.71 5.81 6.14
N THR A 108 12.94 6.88 5.38
CA THR A 108 12.02 7.38 4.36
C THR A 108 11.67 6.33 3.28
N ILE A 109 12.59 5.40 3.00
CA ILE A 109 12.44 4.38 1.95
C ILE A 109 12.17 2.96 2.47
N LYS A 110 12.17 2.74 3.79
CA LYS A 110 12.16 1.40 4.38
C LYS A 110 11.22 1.29 5.57
N LEU A 111 10.45 0.20 5.62
CA LEU A 111 9.65 -0.22 6.76
C LEU A 111 10.19 -1.52 7.36
N GLU A 112 10.16 -1.62 8.68
CA GLU A 112 10.20 -2.88 9.40
C GLU A 112 8.76 -3.39 9.53
N VAL A 113 8.53 -4.65 9.16
CA VAL A 113 7.21 -5.30 9.22
C VAL A 113 7.26 -6.61 10.00
N ALA A 114 6.15 -6.97 10.64
CA ALA A 114 6.03 -8.24 11.34
C ALA A 114 4.59 -8.79 11.34
N TYR A 115 4.47 -10.11 11.48
CA TYR A 115 3.19 -10.81 11.57
C TYR A 115 2.35 -10.42 12.80
N PHE A 116 2.97 -9.95 13.87
CA PHE A 116 2.32 -9.42 15.06
C PHE A 116 3.25 -8.46 15.81
N SER A 117 2.67 -7.52 16.55
CA SER A 117 3.39 -6.41 17.20
C SER A 117 4.56 -6.82 18.11
N LEU A 118 4.47 -8.00 18.74
CA LEU A 118 5.49 -8.53 19.66
C LEU A 118 6.36 -9.62 19.02
N SER A 119 6.31 -9.78 17.69
CA SER A 119 7.11 -10.81 17.02
C SER A 119 8.60 -10.52 17.14
N THR A 120 9.36 -11.54 17.51
CA THR A 120 10.83 -11.52 17.45
C THR A 120 11.34 -11.58 16.01
N HIS A 121 10.53 -12.16 15.11
CA HIS A 121 10.83 -12.24 13.68
C HIS A 121 10.25 -11.01 13.00
N LYS A 122 11.15 -10.21 12.44
CA LYS A 122 10.84 -8.98 11.72
C LYS A 122 11.54 -9.00 10.38
N ARG A 123 10.91 -8.38 9.39
CA ARG A 123 11.41 -8.27 8.02
C ARG A 123 11.50 -6.81 7.65
N GLU A 124 12.55 -6.42 6.95
CA GLU A 124 12.64 -5.09 6.36
C GLU A 124 12.13 -5.09 4.92
N GLU A 125 11.37 -4.07 4.56
CA GLU A 125 10.76 -3.87 3.26
C GLU A 125 11.14 -2.53 2.68
N ILE A 126 11.54 -2.52 1.42
CA ILE A 126 11.72 -1.27 0.66
C ILE A 126 10.35 -0.85 0.13
N VAL A 127 9.89 0.32 0.55
CA VAL A 127 8.53 0.81 0.27
C VAL A 127 8.46 1.90 -0.78
N THR A 128 9.61 2.29 -1.33
CA THR A 128 9.71 3.24 -2.43
C THR A 128 10.28 2.52 -3.65
N LYS A 129 9.67 2.71 -4.82
CA LYS A 129 10.22 2.30 -6.11
C LYS A 129 11.63 2.88 -6.23
N LYS A 130 12.58 2.08 -6.74
CA LYS A 130 13.91 2.62 -7.06
C LYS A 130 13.69 3.67 -8.15
N LYS A 131 13.98 4.94 -7.84
CA LYS A 131 14.30 5.91 -8.87
C LYS A 131 15.61 5.41 -9.46
N ASP A 132 15.61 4.61 -10.51
CA ASP A 132 16.75 4.58 -11.41
C ASP A 132 16.52 3.82 -12.72
N LEU A 133 17.10 4.42 -13.76
CA LEU A 133 17.38 3.86 -15.08
C LEU A 133 16.16 3.30 -15.78
N SER A 134 15.55 4.15 -16.61
CA SER A 134 14.60 3.75 -17.64
C SER A 134 15.14 2.56 -18.43
N VAL A 135 14.80 1.33 -18.03
CA VAL A 135 14.64 0.26 -19.00
C VAL A 135 13.48 0.75 -19.84
N GLN A 136 13.80 1.29 -21.02
CA GLN A 136 12.77 1.77 -21.90
C GLN A 136 11.90 0.55 -22.26
N LEU A 137 10.59 0.66 -21.99
CA LEU A 137 9.61 -0.42 -22.14
C LEU A 137 9.66 -1.09 -23.52
N ASP A 138 10.06 -0.35 -24.54
CA ASP A 138 10.26 -0.80 -25.92
C ASP A 138 11.41 -1.82 -26.07
N GLN A 139 12.36 -1.83 -25.14
CA GLN A 139 13.46 -2.79 -25.08
C GLN A 139 13.06 -4.09 -24.38
N ILE A 140 11.95 -4.14 -23.63
CA ILE A 140 11.54 -5.31 -22.83
C ILE A 140 10.74 -6.26 -23.71
N LYS A 141 11.42 -7.23 -24.32
CA LYS A 141 10.83 -8.25 -25.21
C LYS A 141 11.60 -9.56 -25.09
N GLY A 142 10.92 -10.66 -25.42
CA GLY A 142 11.52 -11.99 -25.39
C GLY A 142 11.67 -12.50 -23.96
N TYR A 143 12.83 -13.05 -23.62
CA TYR A 143 13.07 -13.60 -22.30
C TYR A 143 13.71 -12.56 -21.38
N VAL A 144 13.29 -12.56 -20.12
CA VAL A 144 13.76 -11.64 -19.09
C VAL A 144 14.01 -12.40 -17.79
N THR A 145 14.92 -11.90 -16.98
CA THR A 145 14.98 -12.28 -15.56
C THR A 145 14.17 -11.27 -14.74
N VAL A 146 13.36 -11.76 -13.83
CA VAL A 146 12.41 -10.98 -13.04
C VAL A 146 12.58 -11.28 -11.56
N GLN A 147 12.46 -10.27 -10.71
CA GLN A 147 12.39 -10.45 -9.27
C GLN A 147 10.93 -10.65 -8.84
N TYR A 148 10.63 -11.81 -8.24
CA TYR A 148 9.30 -12.11 -7.70
C TYR A 148 9.42 -12.91 -6.41
N ASP A 149 8.65 -12.50 -5.39
CA ASP A 149 8.65 -13.09 -4.04
C ASP A 149 10.07 -13.24 -3.43
N GLY A 150 10.89 -12.20 -3.58
CA GLY A 150 12.27 -12.17 -3.06
C GLY A 150 13.27 -13.08 -3.79
N LYS A 151 12.86 -13.78 -4.84
CA LYS A 151 13.73 -14.61 -5.70
C LYS A 151 13.78 -14.04 -7.12
N TRP A 152 14.79 -14.44 -7.88
CA TRP A 152 14.80 -14.18 -9.31
C TRP A 152 14.24 -15.39 -10.07
N TRP A 153 13.56 -15.11 -11.18
CA TRP A 153 12.98 -16.11 -12.05
C TRP A 153 13.29 -15.79 -13.51
N LEU A 154 13.27 -16.80 -14.36
CA LEU A 154 13.29 -16.63 -15.81
C LEU A 154 11.84 -16.56 -16.31
N ALA A 155 11.54 -15.61 -17.18
CA ALA A 155 10.20 -15.45 -17.74
C ALA A 155 10.26 -15.01 -19.20
N MET A 156 9.20 -15.26 -19.95
CA MET A 156 8.99 -14.73 -21.29
C MET A 156 7.93 -13.64 -21.26
N VAL A 157 8.22 -12.50 -21.87
CA VAL A 157 7.28 -11.38 -21.99
C VAL A 157 6.22 -11.74 -23.03
N LEU A 158 4.96 -11.75 -22.61
CA LEU A 158 3.81 -12.02 -23.46
C LEU A 158 3.20 -10.73 -24.02
N ASN A 159 3.07 -9.71 -23.17
CA ASN A 159 2.45 -8.44 -23.52
C ASN A 159 3.00 -7.31 -22.64
N SER A 160 3.04 -6.09 -23.18
CA SER A 160 3.50 -4.90 -22.47
C SER A 160 2.42 -3.82 -22.48
N LYS A 161 2.03 -3.35 -21.29
CA LYS A 161 1.01 -2.31 -21.10
C LYS A 161 1.70 -0.99 -20.76
N TRP A 162 1.87 -0.16 -21.78
CA TRP A 162 2.62 1.10 -21.67
C TRP A 162 1.97 2.12 -20.73
N GLU A 163 0.64 2.19 -20.70
CA GLU A 163 -0.11 3.12 -19.84
C GLU A 163 0.08 2.82 -18.34
N SER A 164 0.12 1.53 -17.97
CA SER A 164 0.22 1.09 -16.57
C SER A 164 1.64 0.74 -16.12
N ARG A 165 2.64 0.79 -17.02
CA ARG A 165 4.00 0.28 -16.79
C ARG A 165 4.01 -1.17 -16.28
N GLU A 166 3.10 -1.97 -16.80
CA GLU A 166 2.99 -3.39 -16.46
C GLU A 166 3.40 -4.26 -17.64
N VAL A 167 3.94 -5.43 -17.35
CA VAL A 167 4.15 -6.48 -18.35
C VAL A 167 3.45 -7.75 -17.92
N GLU A 168 2.79 -8.40 -18.87
CA GLU A 168 2.31 -9.77 -18.70
C GLU A 168 3.46 -10.70 -19.09
N ILE A 169 3.85 -11.55 -18.16
CA ILE A 169 4.94 -12.51 -18.33
C ILE A 169 4.45 -13.93 -18.11
N SER A 170 5.15 -14.88 -18.72
CA SER A 170 5.02 -16.31 -18.44
C SER A 170 6.29 -16.79 -17.75
N PHE A 171 6.21 -17.24 -16.51
CA PHE A 171 7.34 -17.82 -15.81
C PHE A 171 7.79 -19.13 -16.44
N LEU A 172 9.11 -19.36 -16.44
CA LEU A 172 9.71 -20.65 -16.73
C LEU A 172 10.18 -21.29 -15.43
N HIS A 173 10.03 -22.60 -15.32
CA HIS A 173 10.43 -23.38 -14.15
C HIS A 173 11.73 -24.13 -14.45
N PRO A 174 12.66 -24.22 -13.49
CA PRO A 174 13.90 -24.97 -13.69
C PRO A 174 13.62 -26.48 -13.74
N HIS A 175 14.30 -27.22 -14.62
CA HIS A 175 14.23 -28.69 -14.69
C HIS A 175 14.91 -29.43 -13.51
N GLY A 176 15.36 -28.71 -12.49
CA GLY A 176 16.09 -29.26 -11.35
C GLY A 176 17.61 -29.00 -11.48
N PRO A 177 18.48 -30.03 -11.39
CA PRO A 177 19.94 -29.83 -11.39
C PRO A 177 20.51 -29.40 -12.76
N SER A 178 19.71 -29.51 -13.83
CA SER A 178 20.05 -29.03 -15.17
C SER A 178 19.91 -27.51 -15.25
N PRO A 179 20.77 -26.79 -16.00
CA PRO A 179 20.62 -25.36 -16.28
C PRO A 179 19.46 -25.03 -17.26
N SER A 180 18.62 -26.02 -17.59
CA SER A 180 17.48 -25.85 -18.50
C SER A 180 16.20 -25.42 -17.77
N PHE A 181 15.36 -24.70 -18.51
CA PHE A 181 14.08 -24.18 -18.04
C PHE A 181 12.97 -24.62 -19.00
N TYR A 182 11.75 -24.77 -18.49
CA TYR A 182 10.58 -25.12 -19.28
C TYR A 182 9.38 -24.25 -18.93
N PHE A 183 8.43 -24.15 -19.86
CA PHE A 183 7.12 -23.59 -19.56
C PHE A 183 6.28 -24.64 -18.82
N PRO A 184 5.81 -24.35 -17.60
CA PRO A 184 4.94 -25.27 -16.88
C PRO A 184 3.60 -25.44 -17.61
N ASP A 185 2.94 -26.58 -17.36
CA ASP A 185 1.56 -26.83 -17.75
C ASP A 185 0.73 -27.10 -16.47
N PRO A 186 -0.22 -26.22 -16.09
CA PRO A 186 -0.67 -25.03 -16.82
C PRO A 186 0.35 -23.89 -16.83
N ILE A 187 0.24 -23.00 -17.84
CA ILE A 187 1.12 -21.84 -18.00
C ILE A 187 1.01 -20.93 -16.78
N ASP A 188 2.15 -20.65 -16.16
CA ASP A 188 2.28 -19.75 -15.01
C ASP A 188 2.44 -18.30 -15.49
N LYS A 189 1.32 -17.58 -15.57
CA LYS A 189 1.29 -16.18 -16.04
C LYS A 189 1.07 -15.22 -14.89
N LEU A 190 1.73 -14.07 -14.96
CA LEU A 190 1.54 -12.98 -14.01
C LEU A 190 1.70 -11.63 -14.70
N VAL A 191 0.95 -10.64 -14.23
CA VAL A 191 1.17 -9.24 -14.57
C VAL A 191 2.01 -8.63 -13.46
N ILE A 192 3.15 -8.06 -13.82
CA ILE A 192 4.10 -7.44 -12.88
C ILE A 192 4.44 -6.01 -13.32
N ASP A 193 4.96 -5.21 -12.39
CA ASP A 193 5.51 -3.90 -12.71
C ASP A 193 6.84 -4.07 -13.48
N VAL A 194 7.09 -3.22 -14.47
CA VAL A 194 8.36 -3.16 -15.21
C VAL A 194 9.56 -3.07 -14.29
N ASP A 195 9.41 -2.40 -13.14
CA ASP A 195 10.49 -2.22 -12.16
C ASP A 195 10.93 -3.54 -11.49
N ASP A 196 10.13 -4.60 -11.57
CA ASP A 196 10.50 -5.95 -11.11
C ASP A 196 11.31 -6.73 -12.18
N ILE A 197 11.43 -6.21 -13.41
CA ILE A 197 12.30 -6.80 -14.44
C ILE A 197 13.74 -6.38 -14.19
N LEU A 198 14.62 -7.37 -14.10
CA LEU A 198 16.03 -7.15 -13.82
C LEU A 198 16.83 -6.90 -15.11
N VAL A 199 16.69 -7.77 -16.12
CA VAL A 199 17.42 -7.67 -17.39
C VAL A 199 16.80 -8.57 -18.47
N ASN A 200 16.95 -8.20 -19.74
CA ASN A 200 16.67 -9.09 -20.88
C ASN A 200 17.75 -10.16 -21.03
N VAL A 201 17.33 -11.36 -21.41
CA VAL A 201 18.22 -12.49 -21.67
C VAL A 201 17.87 -13.16 -22.98
N ASN A 202 18.86 -13.78 -23.60
CA ASN A 202 18.71 -14.51 -24.87
C ASN A 202 19.09 -15.98 -24.63
N PRO A 203 18.20 -16.79 -24.03
CA PRO A 203 18.48 -18.19 -23.77
C PRO A 203 18.65 -18.95 -25.10
N ILE A 204 19.56 -19.92 -25.09
CA ILE A 204 19.79 -20.80 -26.23
C ILE A 204 18.89 -22.02 -26.06
N THR A 205 18.04 -22.29 -27.03
CA THR A 205 17.27 -23.53 -27.07
C THR A 205 18.23 -24.68 -27.34
N ALA A 206 18.23 -25.71 -26.49
CA ALA A 206 18.92 -26.96 -26.79
C ALA A 206 18.29 -27.57 -28.06
N THR A 207 19.04 -27.58 -29.15
CA THR A 207 18.70 -28.29 -30.40
C THR A 207 18.85 -29.78 -30.24
#